data_AF-A0A966VAK7-F1
#
_entry.id   AF-A0A966VAK7-F1
#
_cell.length_a   1.000
_cell.length_b   1.000
_cell.length_c   1.000
_cell.angle_alpha   90.00
_cell.angle_beta   90.00
_cell.angle_gamma   90.00
#
_symmetry.space_group_name_H-M   'P 1'
#
loop_
_entity.id
_entity.type
_entity.pdbx_description
1 polymer ?
#
loop_
_entity_poly.entity_id
_entity_poly.type
_entity_poly.pdbx_seq_one_letter_code
_entity_poly.pdbx_strand_id
1 'polypeptide(L)'
;MKLQDLTIDQFQRIGAIEFSSVLGDYDKRIGVVSIVDGADVSLVREMPAKAVLKRYKAIVSEWNALPALGYKRKFKAGGKWWIPTVFTDELTAGQLIELMDINTTDEKQLLQNLHRIMATLSKEGGLFGLFPKKYDGAAHAERAELMKKHAKVGDVWGVVSFFLLSSESYLK
;
A
#
# COMPACT_ATOMS: atom_id res chain seq x y z
N MET A 1 -9.67 -4.82 13.15
CA MET A 1 -8.59 -3.98 12.60
C MET A 1 -9.10 -3.29 11.34
N LYS A 2 -8.74 -2.04 11.05
CA LYS A 2 -9.16 -1.37 9.79
C LYS A 2 -8.15 -1.70 8.69
N LEU A 3 -8.60 -1.66 7.43
CA LEU A 3 -7.75 -1.86 6.26
C LEU A 3 -6.59 -0.86 6.21
N GLN A 4 -6.81 0.37 6.66
CA GLN A 4 -5.80 1.42 6.72
C GLN A 4 -4.65 1.12 7.70
N ASP A 5 -4.90 0.28 8.72
CA ASP A 5 -3.91 -0.10 9.73
C ASP A 5 -3.04 -1.28 9.29
N LEU A 6 -3.36 -1.88 8.13
CA LEU A 6 -2.60 -2.98 7.57
C LEU A 6 -1.27 -2.49 7.01
N THR A 7 -0.28 -3.37 7.05
CA THR A 7 0.97 -3.18 6.34
C THR A 7 0.75 -3.28 4.83
N ILE A 8 1.65 -2.72 4.03
CA ILE A 8 1.62 -2.92 2.57
C ILE A 8 1.67 -4.41 2.23
N ASP A 9 2.48 -5.23 2.91
CA ASP A 9 2.55 -6.67 2.68
C ASP A 9 1.18 -7.36 2.84
N GLN A 10 0.49 -7.09 3.95
CA GLN A 10 -0.85 -7.62 4.19
C GLN A 10 -1.81 -7.18 3.09
N PHE A 11 -1.75 -5.92 2.67
CA PHE A 11 -2.64 -5.40 1.64
C PHE A 11 -2.36 -6.00 0.25
N GLN A 12 -1.08 -6.22 -0.09
CA GLN A 12 -0.67 -6.90 -1.32
C GLN A 12 -1.14 -8.36 -1.36
N ARG A 13 -1.14 -9.05 -0.21
CA ARG A 13 -1.69 -10.40 -0.09
C ARG A 13 -3.20 -10.42 -0.29
N ILE A 14 -3.93 -9.44 0.27
CA ILE A 14 -5.37 -9.28 0.03
C ILE A 14 -5.60 -9.08 -1.48
N GLY A 15 -4.86 -8.19 -2.13
CA GLY A 15 -4.94 -8.00 -3.58
C GLY A 15 -4.65 -9.26 -4.39
N ALA A 16 -3.64 -10.04 -4.00
CA ALA A 16 -3.32 -11.30 -4.67
C ALA A 16 -4.49 -12.32 -4.59
N ILE A 17 -5.23 -12.33 -3.48
CA ILE A 17 -6.43 -13.17 -3.30
C ILE A 17 -7.59 -12.65 -4.14
N GLU A 18 -7.89 -11.35 -4.04
CA GLU A 18 -9.00 -10.71 -4.75
C GLU A 18 -8.86 -10.84 -6.28
N PHE A 19 -7.66 -10.60 -6.80
CA PHE A 19 -7.35 -10.68 -8.22
C PHE A 19 -7.00 -12.10 -8.70
N SER A 20 -7.10 -13.12 -7.85
CA SER A 20 -6.90 -14.51 -8.24
C SER A 20 -8.07 -14.99 -9.12
N SER A 21 -7.74 -15.59 -10.26
CA SER A 21 -8.71 -16.28 -11.13
C SER A 21 -9.00 -17.71 -10.69
N VAL A 22 -8.22 -18.26 -9.76
CA VAL A 22 -8.30 -19.67 -9.32
C VAL A 22 -9.22 -19.82 -8.09
N LEU A 23 -9.29 -18.80 -7.25
CA LEU A 23 -10.10 -18.84 -6.03
C LEU A 23 -11.56 -18.50 -6.32
N GLY A 24 -12.48 -19.26 -5.74
CA GLY A 24 -13.91 -18.93 -5.75
C GLY A 24 -14.24 -17.80 -4.76
N ASP A 25 -15.37 -17.13 -4.98
CA ASP A 25 -15.81 -15.98 -4.17
C ASP A 25 -15.84 -16.24 -2.66
N TYR A 26 -16.20 -17.45 -2.26
CA TYR A 26 -16.26 -17.81 -0.84
C TYR A 26 -14.86 -17.91 -0.22
N ASP A 27 -13.91 -18.58 -0.89
CA ASP A 27 -12.53 -18.68 -0.43
C ASP A 27 -11.82 -17.32 -0.42
N LYS A 28 -12.11 -16.45 -1.40
CA LYS A 28 -11.62 -15.06 -1.40
C LYS A 28 -12.04 -14.32 -0.15
N ARG A 29 -13.35 -14.35 0.18
CA ARG A 29 -13.90 -13.68 1.37
C ARG A 29 -13.25 -14.15 2.66
N ILE A 30 -13.06 -15.48 2.80
CA ILE A 30 -12.38 -16.05 3.96
C ILE A 30 -10.94 -15.56 4.03
N GLY A 31 -10.20 -15.65 2.92
CA GLY A 31 -8.80 -15.23 2.85
C GLY A 31 -8.62 -13.75 3.20
N VAL A 32 -9.45 -12.88 2.64
CA VAL A 32 -9.43 -11.44 2.97
C VAL A 32 -9.74 -11.19 4.44
N VAL A 33 -10.81 -11.79 4.99
CA VAL A 33 -11.16 -11.62 6.40
C VAL A 33 -10.05 -12.13 7.32
N SER A 34 -9.44 -13.28 7.02
CA SER A 34 -8.33 -13.84 7.80
C SER A 34 -7.13 -12.87 7.89
N ILE A 35 -6.75 -12.24 6.78
CA ILE A 35 -5.62 -11.30 6.75
C ILE A 35 -5.96 -10.02 7.50
N VAL A 36 -7.15 -9.47 7.29
CA VAL A 36 -7.57 -8.21 7.94
C VAL A 36 -7.76 -8.39 9.43
N ASP A 37 -8.27 -9.53 9.89
CA ASP A 37 -8.53 -9.75 11.31
C ASP A 37 -7.36 -10.46 12.02
N GLY A 38 -6.33 -10.88 11.28
CA GLY A 38 -5.18 -11.61 11.83
C GLY A 38 -5.56 -12.98 12.39
N ALA A 39 -6.63 -13.57 11.87
CA ALA A 39 -7.17 -14.85 12.30
C ALA A 39 -6.69 -15.98 11.38
N ASP A 40 -6.60 -17.20 11.91
CA ASP A 40 -6.32 -18.37 11.09
C ASP A 40 -7.47 -18.64 10.09
N VAL A 41 -7.13 -19.06 8.88
CA VAL A 41 -8.11 -19.34 7.81
C VAL A 41 -9.13 -20.40 8.25
N SER A 42 -8.71 -21.40 9.03
CA SER A 42 -9.58 -22.47 9.54
C SER A 42 -10.61 -21.91 10.52
N LEU A 43 -10.20 -20.99 11.40
CA LEU A 43 -11.11 -20.33 12.33
C LEU A 43 -12.14 -19.46 11.60
N VAL A 44 -11.74 -18.76 10.53
CA VAL A 44 -12.66 -17.96 9.72
C VAL A 44 -13.64 -18.85 8.93
N ARG A 45 -13.22 -20.05 8.51
CA ARG A 45 -14.09 -21.04 7.86
C ARG A 45 -15.19 -21.57 8.79
N GLU A 46 -14.89 -21.70 10.08
CA GLU A 46 -15.85 -22.12 11.09
C GLU A 46 -16.86 -21.02 11.47
N MET A 47 -16.57 -19.76 11.14
CA MET A 47 -17.51 -18.65 11.39
C MET A 47 -18.78 -18.79 10.55
N PRO A 48 -19.94 -18.30 11.05
CA PRO A 48 -21.15 -18.24 10.25
C PRO A 48 -20.93 -17.45 8.95
N ALA A 49 -21.34 -18.02 7.80
CA ALA A 49 -21.14 -17.40 6.48
C ALA A 49 -21.68 -15.95 6.39
N LYS A 50 -22.79 -15.67 7.10
CA LYS A 50 -23.37 -14.31 7.20
C LYS A 50 -22.43 -13.31 7.90
N ALA A 51 -21.69 -13.76 8.92
CA ALA A 51 -20.73 -12.94 9.64
C ALA A 51 -19.50 -12.64 8.76
N VAL A 52 -18.96 -13.66 8.09
CA VAL A 52 -17.84 -13.50 7.13
C VAL A 52 -18.22 -12.54 6.02
N LEU A 53 -19.40 -12.71 5.41
CA LEU A 53 -19.89 -11.81 4.36
C LEU A 53 -20.06 -10.37 4.85
N LYS A 54 -20.60 -10.17 6.07
CA LYS A 54 -20.76 -8.84 6.66
C LYS A 54 -19.40 -8.16 6.85
N ARG A 55 -18.42 -8.91 7.36
CA ARG A 55 -17.06 -8.41 7.60
C ARG A 55 -16.36 -8.07 6.28
N TYR A 56 -16.45 -8.96 5.30
CA TYR A 56 -15.93 -8.74 3.95
C TYR A 56 -16.49 -7.47 3.30
N LYS A 57 -17.81 -7.26 3.35
CA LYS A 57 -18.43 -6.04 2.80
C LYS A 57 -17.92 -4.77 3.46
N ALA A 58 -17.65 -4.80 4.77
CA ALA A 58 -17.03 -3.66 5.47
C ALA A 58 -15.61 -3.40 4.94
N ILE A 59 -14.82 -4.44 4.72
CA ILE A 59 -13.47 -4.35 4.16
C ILE A 59 -13.47 -3.75 2.76
N VAL A 60 -14.38 -4.20 1.89
CA VAL A 60 -14.53 -3.64 0.53
C VAL A 60 -14.93 -2.17 0.57
N SER A 61 -15.83 -1.79 1.48
CA SER A 61 -16.18 -0.38 1.69
C SER A 61 -14.97 0.46 2.13
N GLU A 62 -14.15 -0.07 3.04
CA GLU A 62 -12.90 0.58 3.47
C GLU A 62 -11.88 0.69 2.33
N TRP A 63 -11.77 -0.32 1.47
CA TRP A 63 -10.93 -0.29 0.27
C TRP A 63 -11.38 0.81 -0.69
N ASN A 64 -12.68 0.85 -1.02
CA ASN A 64 -13.23 1.87 -1.93
C ASN A 64 -13.10 3.30 -1.38
N ALA A 65 -12.93 3.46 -0.07
CA ALA A 65 -12.68 4.75 0.57
C ALA A 65 -11.21 5.17 0.56
N LEU A 66 -10.27 4.28 0.20
CA LEU A 66 -8.83 4.60 0.18
C LEU A 66 -8.47 5.79 -0.73
N PRO A 67 -9.02 5.94 -1.95
CA PRO A 67 -8.70 7.08 -2.81
C PRO A 67 -9.01 8.44 -2.17
N ALA A 68 -9.96 8.51 -1.23
CA ALA A 68 -10.31 9.73 -0.51
C ALA A 68 -9.34 10.09 0.63
N LEU A 69 -8.32 9.28 0.89
CA LEU A 69 -7.33 9.56 1.92
C LEU A 69 -6.47 10.76 1.54
N GLY A 70 -6.38 11.71 2.46
CA GLY A 70 -5.54 12.90 2.28
C GLY A 70 -4.06 12.56 2.23
N TYR A 71 -3.32 13.38 1.48
CA TYR A 71 -1.86 13.34 1.42
C TYR A 71 -1.23 13.55 2.81
N LYS A 72 -0.36 12.62 3.24
CA LYS A 72 0.44 12.77 4.46
C LYS A 72 1.83 13.32 4.13
N ARG A 73 2.17 14.45 4.73
CA ARG A 73 3.49 15.11 4.56
C ARG A 73 4.67 14.31 5.12
N LYS A 74 4.42 13.45 6.11
CA LYS A 74 5.40 12.54 6.70
C LYS A 74 4.70 11.37 7.39
N PHE A 75 5.35 10.21 7.42
CA PHE A 75 4.87 9.03 8.12
C PHE A 75 6.03 8.25 8.75
N LYS A 76 5.72 7.29 9.63
CA LYS A 76 6.72 6.48 10.33
C LYS A 76 6.61 5.02 9.90
N ALA A 77 7.71 4.41 9.46
CA ALA A 77 7.78 2.99 9.12
C ALA A 77 9.16 2.44 9.51
N GLY A 78 9.19 1.26 10.13
CA GLY A 78 10.44 0.60 10.56
C GLY A 78 11.26 1.45 11.54
N GLY A 79 10.61 2.23 12.40
CA GLY A 79 11.28 3.15 13.33
C GLY A 79 11.79 4.46 12.71
N LYS A 80 11.78 4.57 11.38
CA LYS A 80 12.27 5.73 10.62
C LYS A 80 11.14 6.66 10.18
N TRP A 81 11.45 7.94 10.02
CA TRP A 81 10.55 8.90 9.39
C TRP A 81 10.74 8.86 7.88
N TRP A 82 9.63 8.97 7.16
CA TRP A 82 9.61 9.00 5.70
C TRP A 82 8.86 10.25 5.25
N ILE A 83 9.42 10.92 4.27
CA ILE A 83 8.93 12.18 3.75
C ILE A 83 8.60 11.96 2.27
N PRO A 84 7.32 11.83 1.92
CA PRO A 84 6.91 11.76 0.53
C PRO A 84 7.34 13.01 -0.25
N THR A 85 8.06 12.81 -1.34
CA THR A 85 8.54 13.89 -2.20
C THR A 85 9.07 13.31 -3.51
N VAL A 86 8.99 14.09 -4.59
CA VAL A 86 9.60 13.76 -5.89
C VAL A 86 10.99 14.40 -5.93
N PHE A 87 12.00 13.59 -6.22
CA PHE A 87 13.41 14.01 -6.30
C PHE A 87 14.07 13.40 -7.53
N THR A 88 13.56 13.76 -8.71
CA THR A 88 13.99 13.19 -10.00
C THR A 88 15.48 13.37 -10.28
N ASP A 89 16.12 14.35 -9.64
CA ASP A 89 17.55 14.64 -9.71
C ASP A 89 18.44 13.63 -8.95
N GLU A 90 17.88 12.89 -8.00
CA GLU A 90 18.60 11.88 -7.21
C GLU A 90 18.29 10.43 -7.63
N LEU A 91 17.31 10.23 -8.51
CA LEU A 91 16.95 8.91 -9.03
C LEU A 91 17.94 8.44 -10.08
N THR A 92 18.31 7.16 -10.03
CA THR A 92 19.02 6.53 -11.16
C THR A 92 18.08 6.38 -12.36
N ALA A 93 18.63 6.33 -13.57
CA ALA A 93 17.84 6.11 -14.79
C ALA A 93 16.97 4.83 -14.70
N GLY A 94 17.51 3.75 -14.12
CA GLY A 94 16.77 2.51 -13.90
C GLY A 94 15.55 2.69 -12.99
N GLN A 95 15.68 3.46 -11.90
CA GLN A 95 14.57 3.72 -10.97
C GLN A 95 13.51 4.65 -11.55
N LEU A 96 13.90 5.58 -12.42
CA LEU A 96 12.95 6.40 -13.14
C LEU A 96 12.17 5.55 -14.17
N ILE A 97 12.86 4.65 -14.88
CA ILE A 97 12.22 3.70 -15.80
C ILE A 97 11.25 2.80 -15.03
N GLU A 98 11.65 2.24 -13.88
CA GLU A 98 10.76 1.44 -13.03
C GLU A 98 9.52 2.21 -12.58
N LEU A 99 9.66 3.48 -12.20
CA LEU A 99 8.51 4.31 -11.83
C LEU A 99 7.58 4.57 -13.03
N MET A 100 8.15 4.81 -14.21
CA MET A 100 7.39 5.09 -15.44
C MET A 100 6.76 3.84 -16.07
N ASP A 101 7.34 2.66 -15.85
CA ASP A 101 6.84 1.38 -16.35
C ASP A 101 5.65 0.84 -15.53
N ILE A 102 5.49 1.32 -14.30
CA ILE A 102 4.33 0.97 -13.48
C ILE A 102 3.09 1.58 -14.12
N ASN A 103 2.20 0.69 -14.61
CA ASN A 103 0.89 1.10 -15.04
C ASN A 103 0.04 1.55 -13.84
N THR A 104 -0.05 2.85 -13.61
CA THR A 104 -0.79 3.47 -12.50
C THR A 104 -2.31 3.47 -12.71
N THR A 105 -2.77 3.15 -13.92
CA THR A 105 -4.20 3.00 -14.24
C THR A 105 -4.75 1.61 -13.93
N ASP A 106 -3.87 0.62 -13.72
CA ASP A 106 -4.24 -0.73 -13.29
C ASP A 106 -4.01 -0.85 -11.77
N GLU A 107 -5.10 -0.89 -11.01
CA GLU A 107 -5.08 -1.01 -9.55
C GLU A 107 -4.28 -2.23 -9.07
N LYS A 108 -4.31 -3.34 -9.83
CA LYS A 108 -3.54 -4.54 -9.49
C LYS A 108 -2.04 -4.26 -9.60
N GLN A 109 -1.60 -3.63 -10.68
CA GLN A 109 -0.18 -3.27 -10.88
C GLN A 109 0.28 -2.24 -9.85
N LEU A 110 -0.56 -1.22 -9.58
CA LEU A 110 -0.32 -0.21 -8.56
C LEU A 110 -0.14 -0.86 -7.17
N LEU A 111 -1.08 -1.72 -6.78
CA LEU A 111 -1.04 -2.39 -5.48
C LEU A 111 0.19 -3.30 -5.34
N GLN A 112 0.51 -4.10 -6.35
CA GLN A 112 1.65 -5.01 -6.32
C GLN A 112 3.00 -4.28 -6.26
N ASN A 113 3.08 -3.07 -6.81
CA ASN A 113 4.29 -2.25 -6.78
C ASN A 113 4.31 -1.17 -5.67
N LEU A 114 3.27 -1.09 -4.84
CA LEU A 114 3.10 -0.04 -3.82
C LEU A 114 4.35 0.21 -2.96
N HIS A 115 5.01 -0.85 -2.49
CA HIS A 115 6.22 -0.72 -1.67
C HIS A 115 7.42 -0.13 -2.45
N ARG A 116 7.56 -0.44 -3.74
CA ARG A 116 8.61 0.11 -4.62
C ARG A 116 8.34 1.56 -4.94
N ILE A 117 7.09 1.88 -5.31
CA ILE A 117 6.62 3.25 -5.53
C ILE A 117 6.95 4.12 -4.31
N MET A 118 6.58 3.65 -3.11
CA MET A 118 6.82 4.41 -1.88
C MET A 118 8.31 4.53 -1.54
N ALA A 119 9.12 3.53 -1.86
CA ALA A 119 10.57 3.63 -1.71
C ALA A 119 11.17 4.70 -2.63
N THR A 120 10.68 4.81 -3.87
CA THR A 120 11.10 5.82 -4.86
C THR A 120 10.56 7.22 -4.54
N LEU A 121 9.34 7.34 -4.03
CA LEU A 121 8.67 8.62 -3.77
C LEU A 121 8.83 9.13 -2.33
N SER A 122 9.73 8.56 -1.54
CA SER A 122 9.97 9.00 -0.16
C SER A 122 11.45 9.17 0.13
N LYS A 123 11.82 10.24 0.86
CA LYS A 123 13.15 10.36 1.47
C LYS A 123 13.11 9.88 2.92
N GLU A 124 14.18 9.23 3.36
CA GLU A 124 14.36 8.93 4.79
C GLU A 124 14.58 10.27 5.52
N GLY A 125 13.68 10.60 6.43
CA GLY A 125 13.84 11.74 7.32
C GLY A 125 14.90 11.44 8.38
N GLY A 126 15.83 12.37 8.57
CA GLY A 126 16.76 12.39 9.70
C GLY A 126 16.05 12.61 11.03
N LEU A 127 16.69 13.32 11.97
CA LEU A 127 16.16 13.52 13.31
C LEU A 127 14.71 14.08 13.29
N PHE A 128 13.75 13.30 13.79
CA PHE A 128 12.30 13.59 13.77
C PHE A 128 11.68 13.95 12.41
N GLY A 129 12.35 13.59 11.31
CA GLY A 129 11.94 13.94 9.95
C GLY A 129 12.24 15.38 9.53
N LEU A 130 13.18 16.06 10.19
CA LEU A 130 13.55 17.46 9.89
C LEU A 130 14.61 17.59 8.78
N PHE A 131 15.39 16.54 8.53
CA PHE A 131 16.49 16.57 7.57
C PHE A 131 16.38 15.39 6.60
N PRO A 132 15.67 15.54 5.46
CA PRO A 132 15.59 14.49 4.45
C PRO A 132 17.00 14.11 4.01
N LYS A 133 17.35 12.83 4.16
CA LYS A 133 18.61 12.29 3.65
C LYS A 133 18.54 12.23 2.13
N LYS A 134 19.69 12.44 1.49
CA LYS A 134 19.84 12.20 0.05
C LYS A 134 19.45 10.75 -0.26
N TYR A 135 18.72 10.56 -1.34
CA TYR A 135 18.33 9.26 -1.79
C TYR A 135 19.56 8.42 -2.18
N ASP A 136 19.69 7.25 -1.58
CA ASP A 136 20.67 6.24 -1.95
C ASP A 136 19.98 5.13 -2.75
N GLY A 137 20.37 5.01 -4.02
CA GLY A 137 19.83 4.00 -4.92
C GLY A 137 20.30 2.58 -4.61
N ALA A 138 21.48 2.39 -4.00
CA ALA A 138 21.98 1.06 -3.62
C ALA A 138 21.12 0.43 -2.52
N ALA A 139 20.56 1.25 -1.63
CA ALA A 139 19.68 0.82 -0.55
C ALA A 139 18.20 0.65 -0.98
N HIS A 140 17.85 0.84 -2.26
CA HIS A 140 16.44 0.85 -2.70
C HIS A 140 15.69 -0.45 -2.34
N ALA A 141 16.29 -1.62 -2.60
CA ALA A 141 15.67 -2.91 -2.32
C ALA A 141 15.37 -3.09 -0.81
N GLU A 142 16.32 -2.72 0.05
CA GLU A 142 16.14 -2.78 1.50
C GLU A 142 15.01 -1.85 1.96
N ARG A 143 14.95 -0.64 1.38
CA ARG A 143 13.91 0.34 1.68
C ARG A 143 12.54 -0.13 1.24
N ALA A 144 12.43 -0.71 0.05
CA ALA A 144 11.19 -1.27 -0.46
C ALA A 144 10.69 -2.40 0.45
N GLU A 145 11.58 -3.28 0.92
CA GLU A 145 11.23 -4.32 1.89
C GLU A 145 10.81 -3.76 3.26
N LEU A 146 11.48 -2.72 3.75
CA LEU A 146 11.10 -2.03 4.99
C LEU A 146 9.70 -1.40 4.86
N MET A 147 9.44 -0.71 3.75
CA MET A 147 8.12 -0.15 3.45
C MET A 147 7.07 -1.24 3.40
N LYS A 148 7.35 -2.33 2.68
CA LYS A 148 6.46 -3.48 2.55
C LYS A 148 6.02 -4.01 3.91
N LYS A 149 6.97 -4.21 4.83
CA LYS A 149 6.72 -4.82 6.13
C LYS A 149 6.15 -3.86 7.18
N HIS A 150 6.41 -2.57 7.08
CA HIS A 150 6.13 -1.64 8.19
C HIS A 150 5.27 -0.43 7.83
N ALA A 151 5.25 0.02 6.57
CA ALA A 151 4.41 1.15 6.19
C ALA A 151 2.94 0.72 6.16
N LYS A 152 2.06 1.59 6.66
CA LYS A 152 0.63 1.32 6.74
C LYS A 152 -0.09 1.83 5.51
N VAL A 153 -1.13 1.13 5.05
CA VAL A 153 -1.93 1.53 3.88
C VAL A 153 -2.44 2.96 4.03
N GLY A 154 -2.95 3.31 5.21
CA GLY A 154 -3.47 4.65 5.49
C GLY A 154 -2.41 5.76 5.48
N ASP A 155 -1.12 5.43 5.56
CA ASP A 155 -0.02 6.39 5.45
C ASP A 155 0.40 6.62 4.00
N VAL A 156 0.30 5.58 3.17
CA VAL A 156 0.92 5.57 1.84
C VAL A 156 -0.07 5.74 0.70
N TRP A 157 -1.34 5.36 0.87
CA TRP A 157 -2.28 5.37 -0.24
C TRP A 157 -2.62 6.79 -0.70
N GLY A 158 -2.85 7.72 0.22
CA GLY A 158 -3.07 9.13 -0.13
C GLY A 158 -1.84 9.79 -0.78
N VAL A 159 -0.63 9.28 -0.51
CA VAL A 159 0.61 9.72 -1.17
C VAL A 159 0.66 9.23 -2.62
N VAL A 160 0.37 7.94 -2.83
CA VAL A 160 0.30 7.36 -4.17
C VAL A 160 -0.81 8.01 -4.99
N SER A 161 -2.00 8.18 -4.42
CA SER A 161 -3.07 8.93 -5.08
C SER A 161 -2.61 10.34 -5.44
N PHE A 162 -1.91 11.04 -4.54
CA PHE A 162 -1.43 12.39 -4.79
C PHE A 162 -0.37 12.45 -5.92
N PHE A 163 0.61 11.56 -5.96
CA PHE A 163 1.69 11.64 -6.95
C PHE A 163 1.37 10.96 -8.28
N LEU A 164 0.55 9.91 -8.27
CA LEU A 164 0.32 9.04 -9.43
C LEU A 164 -1.10 9.12 -9.97
N LEU A 165 -2.09 9.50 -9.15
CA LEU A 165 -3.50 9.61 -9.55
C LEU A 165 -3.99 11.07 -9.65
N SER A 166 -3.18 12.06 -9.22
CA SER A 166 -3.49 13.49 -9.38
C SER A 166 -3.20 14.04 -10.78
N SER A 167 -3.71 13.36 -11.80
CA SER A 167 -4.22 14.07 -12.98
C SER A 167 -5.75 14.06 -13.06
N GLU A 168 -6.49 13.33 -12.21
CA GLU A 168 -7.96 13.19 -12.36
C GLU A 168 -8.81 13.53 -11.13
N SER A 169 -8.38 14.47 -10.28
CA SER A 169 -9.28 15.09 -9.27
C SER A 169 -9.29 16.62 -9.29
N TYR A 170 -8.85 17.24 -10.39
CA TYR A 170 -9.07 18.68 -10.66
C TYR A 170 -10.27 18.96 -11.59
N LEU A 171 -11.06 17.93 -11.93
CA LEU A 171 -12.35 18.04 -12.64
C LEU A 171 -13.37 17.32 -11.74
N LYS A 172 -14.44 17.86 -11.14
CA LYS A 172 -15.39 18.91 -11.55
C LYS A 172 -15.67 18.97 -13.03
#